data_AF-A0A7R9R372-F1
#
_entry.id   AF-A0A7R9R372-F1
#
_cell.length_a   1.000
_cell.length_b   1.000
_cell.length_c   1.000
_cell.angle_alpha   90.00
_cell.angle_beta   90.00
_cell.angle_gamma   90.00
#
_symmetry.space_group_name_H-M   'P 1'
#
loop_
_entity.id
_entity.type
_entity.pdbx_description
1 polymer ?
#
loop_
_entity_poly.entity_id
_entity_poly.type
_entity_poly.pdbx_seq_one_letter_code
_entity_poly.pdbx_strand_id
1 'polypeptide(L)'
;AYHLSGEATLLIRAADLGDRLIHCFDTPQHLVPFSDVNLQTRSAKTPNWSPDSSLSEATTVQLEFRDLTYLTGIKKYEKLTFRTSQHIHNLTLKSGKHLLPMYINPYTGQFSKGTITLGARGDSYYEYLLKQYLQTG
;
A
#
# COMPACT_ATOMS: atom_id res chain seq x y z
N ALA A 1 3.65 -19.17 -2.49
CA ALA A 1 3.11 -20.43 -3.07
C ALA A 1 3.62 -20.65 -4.49
N TYR A 2 3.36 -19.73 -5.44
CA TYR A 2 3.88 -19.81 -6.82
C TYR A 2 5.41 -20.00 -6.88
N HIS A 3 6.19 -19.11 -6.27
CA HIS A 3 7.67 -19.18 -6.25
C HIS A 3 8.26 -20.52 -5.73
N LEU A 4 7.52 -21.26 -4.89
CA LEU A 4 8.00 -22.54 -4.33
C LEU A 4 7.57 -23.76 -5.16
N SER A 5 6.47 -23.65 -5.90
CA SER A 5 5.84 -24.79 -6.61
C SER A 5 5.98 -24.70 -8.13
N GLY A 6 6.13 -23.50 -8.69
CA GLY A 6 6.09 -23.24 -10.12
C GLY A 6 4.69 -23.38 -10.76
N GLU A 7 3.63 -23.60 -9.98
CA GLU A 7 2.29 -23.80 -10.53
C GLU A 7 1.69 -22.50 -11.10
N ALA A 8 1.62 -22.40 -12.43
CA ALA A 8 1.14 -21.21 -13.14
C ALA A 8 -0.26 -20.74 -12.70
N THR A 9 -1.15 -21.66 -12.32
CA THR A 9 -2.48 -21.33 -11.80
C THR A 9 -2.43 -20.37 -10.61
N LEU A 10 -1.43 -20.48 -9.74
CA LEU A 10 -1.27 -19.60 -8.58
C LEU A 10 -0.92 -18.16 -9.00
N LEU A 11 -0.06 -18.00 -10.00
CA LEU A 11 0.27 -16.68 -10.55
C LEU A 11 -0.96 -16.06 -11.25
N ILE A 12 -1.71 -16.85 -12.02
CA ILE A 12 -2.95 -16.38 -12.67
C ILE A 12 -3.95 -15.86 -11.63
N ARG A 13 -4.13 -16.58 -10.51
CA ARG A 13 -5.01 -16.14 -9.43
C ARG A 13 -4.48 -14.91 -8.69
N ALA A 14 -3.18 -14.83 -8.47
CA ALA A 14 -2.55 -13.65 -7.88
C ALA A 14 -2.75 -12.41 -8.76
N ALA A 15 -2.60 -12.55 -10.08
CA ALA A 15 -2.83 -11.47 -11.03
C ALA A 15 -4.29 -11.01 -11.05
N ASP A 16 -5.27 -11.92 -11.12
CA ASP A 16 -6.70 -11.58 -11.06
C ASP A 16 -7.07 -10.86 -9.74
N LEU A 17 -6.51 -11.31 -8.62
CA LEU A 17 -6.73 -10.63 -7.34
C LEU A 17 -6.08 -9.24 -7.30
N GLY A 18 -4.82 -9.12 -7.76
CA GLY A 18 -4.11 -7.85 -7.84
C GLY A 18 -4.82 -6.83 -8.74
N ASP A 19 -5.35 -7.28 -9.88
CA ASP A 19 -6.14 -6.46 -10.81
C ASP A 19 -7.41 -5.88 -10.17
N ARG A 20 -7.99 -6.57 -9.19
CA ARG A 20 -9.18 -6.11 -8.46
C ARG A 20 -8.80 -5.21 -7.29
N LEU A 21 -7.76 -5.58 -6.55
CA LEU A 21 -7.33 -4.85 -5.36
C LEU A 21 -6.72 -3.49 -5.69
N ILE A 22 -6.02 -3.35 -6.83
CA ILE A 22 -5.32 -2.11 -7.20
C ILE A 22 -6.26 -0.90 -7.29
N HIS A 23 -7.56 -1.12 -7.46
CA HIS A 23 -8.59 -0.08 -7.41
C HIS A 23 -8.73 0.60 -6.03
N CYS A 24 -8.14 0.07 -4.96
CA CYS A 24 -8.05 0.81 -3.70
C CYS A 24 -7.24 2.12 -3.85
N PHE A 25 -6.40 2.24 -4.88
CA PHE A 25 -5.67 3.47 -5.22
C PHE A 25 -6.47 4.45 -6.08
N ASP A 26 -7.74 4.20 -6.37
CA ASP A 26 -8.64 5.13 -7.07
C ASP A 26 -9.10 6.28 -6.15
N THR A 27 -8.15 6.86 -5.42
CA THR A 27 -8.32 8.04 -4.58
C THR A 27 -8.04 9.29 -5.40
N PRO A 28 -8.55 10.48 -5.02
CA PRO A 28 -8.44 11.68 -5.85
C PRO A 28 -7.03 12.05 -6.31
N GLN A 29 -6.01 11.71 -5.49
CA GLN A 29 -4.61 12.00 -5.80
C GLN A 29 -3.80 10.75 -6.21
N HIS A 30 -4.36 9.55 -6.05
CA HIS A 30 -3.68 8.26 -6.23
C HIS A 30 -2.39 8.12 -5.39
N LEU A 31 -2.33 8.78 -4.23
CA LEU A 31 -1.14 8.78 -3.35
C LEU A 31 -1.27 7.82 -2.19
N VAL A 32 -2.47 7.67 -1.65
CA VAL A 32 -2.78 6.85 -0.48
C VAL A 32 -4.03 6.06 -0.83
N PRO A 33 -4.05 4.73 -0.64
CA PRO A 33 -5.20 3.92 -0.96
C PRO A 33 -6.31 4.07 0.07
N PHE A 34 -7.55 3.82 -0.36
CA PHE A 34 -8.68 3.54 0.53
C PHE A 34 -8.47 2.20 1.26
N SER A 35 -9.10 2.05 2.44
CA SER A 35 -9.02 0.83 3.25
C SER A 35 -9.75 -0.36 2.62
N ASP A 36 -10.89 -0.10 1.98
CA ASP A 36 -11.80 -1.14 1.50
C ASP A 36 -12.00 -1.04 -0.01
N VAL A 37 -12.02 -2.19 -0.68
CA VAL A 37 -12.35 -2.31 -2.11
C VAL A 37 -13.28 -3.49 -2.33
N ASN A 38 -14.36 -3.26 -3.07
CA ASN A 38 -15.24 -4.32 -3.53
C ASN A 38 -14.61 -5.01 -4.74
N LEU A 39 -14.24 -6.29 -4.62
CA LEU A 39 -13.53 -7.03 -5.67
C LEU A 39 -14.37 -7.29 -6.94
N GLN A 40 -15.70 -7.23 -6.83
CA GLN A 40 -16.60 -7.41 -7.97
C GLN A 40 -16.83 -6.10 -8.70
N THR A 41 -17.24 -5.05 -7.98
CA THR A 41 -17.57 -3.74 -8.57
C THR A 41 -16.36 -2.84 -8.77
N ARG A 42 -15.21 -3.18 -8.16
CA ARG A 42 -13.97 -2.39 -8.13
C ARG A 42 -14.14 -1.02 -7.47
N SER A 43 -15.25 -0.80 -6.76
CA SER A 43 -15.48 0.43 -6.01
C SER A 43 -14.72 0.36 -4.68
N ALA A 44 -13.89 1.37 -4.43
CA ALA A 44 -13.15 1.52 -3.19
C ALA A 44 -13.72 2.66 -2.33
N LYS A 45 -13.58 2.55 -1.00
CA LYS A 45 -14.09 3.54 -0.05
C LYS A 45 -13.34 3.50 1.28
N THR A 46 -13.47 4.58 2.04
CA THR A 46 -13.07 4.62 3.45
C THR A 46 -14.12 3.94 4.34
N PRO A 47 -13.77 3.58 5.58
CA PRO A 47 -14.74 3.06 6.53
C PRO A 47 -15.78 4.13 6.87
N ASN A 48 -16.99 3.72 7.28
CA ASN A 48 -18.05 4.69 7.63
C ASN A 48 -17.71 5.54 8.87
N TRP A 49 -16.78 5.08 9.71
CA TRP A 49 -16.43 5.71 10.98
C TRP A 49 -15.23 6.65 10.90
N SER A 50 -14.49 6.67 9.79
CA SER A 50 -13.34 7.57 9.60
C SER A 50 -13.04 7.78 8.10
N PRO A 51 -12.65 9.00 7.69
CA PRO A 51 -12.17 9.23 6.34
C PRO A 51 -10.72 8.77 6.12
N ASP A 52 -10.04 8.21 7.13
CA ASP A 52 -8.61 7.91 7.09
C ASP A 52 -8.30 6.43 6.88
N SER A 53 -7.16 6.17 6.26
CA SER A 53 -6.56 4.85 6.09
C SER A 53 -5.48 4.63 7.15
N SER A 54 -5.30 3.38 7.58
CA SER A 54 -4.20 3.01 8.49
C SER A 54 -2.85 3.14 7.79
N LEU A 55 -1.84 3.65 8.49
CA LEU A 55 -0.48 3.78 7.97
C LEU A 55 0.08 2.41 7.55
N SER A 56 0.00 1.40 8.43
CA SER A 56 0.48 0.05 8.11
C SER A 56 -0.23 -0.53 6.87
N GLU A 57 -1.56 -0.49 6.82
CA GLU A 57 -2.33 -1.00 5.67
C GLU A 57 -1.94 -0.32 4.34
N ALA A 58 -1.75 1.00 4.33
CA ALA A 58 -1.36 1.74 3.13
C ALA A 58 0.09 1.47 2.67
N THR A 59 0.94 0.96 3.55
CA THR A 59 2.40 0.85 3.35
C THR A 59 2.95 -0.56 3.52
N THR A 60 2.07 -1.55 3.57
CA THR A 60 2.40 -2.98 3.71
C THR A 60 1.79 -3.79 2.58
N VAL A 61 1.93 -3.27 1.36
CA VAL A 61 1.47 -3.94 0.12
C VAL A 61 2.52 -3.86 -1.01
N GLN A 62 3.59 -3.09 -0.79
CA GLN A 62 4.57 -2.74 -1.82
C GLN A 62 5.38 -3.94 -2.29
N LEU A 63 5.72 -4.87 -1.39
CA LEU A 63 6.51 -6.06 -1.75
C LEU A 63 5.72 -6.97 -2.69
N GLU A 64 4.44 -7.18 -2.38
CA GLU A 64 3.52 -8.04 -3.11
C GLU A 64 3.23 -7.48 -4.50
N PHE A 65 2.87 -6.20 -4.59
CA PHE A 65 2.57 -5.58 -5.89
C PHE A 65 3.82 -5.38 -6.74
N ARG A 66 5.00 -5.22 -6.13
CA ARG A 66 6.26 -5.22 -6.87
C ARG A 66 6.60 -6.61 -7.41
N ASP A 67 6.47 -7.66 -6.60
CA ASP A 67 6.68 -9.03 -7.06
C ASP A 67 5.67 -9.41 -8.17
N LEU A 68 4.42 -8.97 -8.04
CA LEU A 68 3.42 -9.15 -9.09
C LEU A 68 3.79 -8.41 -10.39
N THR A 69 4.37 -7.21 -10.29
CA THR A 69 4.93 -6.49 -11.46
C THR A 69 6.04 -7.29 -12.11
N TYR A 70 6.97 -7.82 -11.31
CA TYR A 70 8.10 -8.60 -11.79
C TYR A 70 7.62 -9.86 -12.54
N LEU A 71 6.67 -10.60 -11.97
CA LEU A 71 6.17 -11.85 -12.54
C LEU A 71 5.26 -11.65 -13.77
N THR A 72 4.50 -10.56 -13.83
CA THR A 72 3.52 -10.32 -14.91
C THR A 72 4.02 -9.36 -15.99
N GLY A 73 5.05 -8.57 -15.71
CA GLY A 73 5.50 -7.46 -16.55
C GLY A 73 4.59 -6.22 -16.50
N ILE A 74 3.48 -6.25 -15.75
CA ILE A 74 2.50 -5.16 -15.70
C ILE A 74 2.93 -4.11 -14.66
N LYS A 75 3.50 -3.00 -15.14
CA LYS A 75 4.11 -1.94 -14.30
C LYS A 75 3.14 -1.20 -13.37
N LYS A 76 1.82 -1.29 -13.58
CA LYS A 76 0.84 -0.49 -12.83
C LYS A 76 0.87 -0.81 -11.33
N TYR A 77 1.12 -2.08 -10.99
CA TYR A 77 1.11 -2.57 -9.63
C TYR A 77 2.19 -1.90 -8.77
N GLU A 78 3.45 -2.00 -9.17
CA GLU A 78 4.57 -1.35 -8.47
C GLU A 78 4.46 0.19 -8.54
N LYS A 79 4.14 0.73 -9.72
CA LYS A 79 4.11 2.19 -9.91
C LYS A 79 3.13 2.89 -8.96
N LEU A 80 1.95 2.30 -8.75
CA LEU A 80 0.94 2.87 -7.86
C LEU A 80 1.32 2.69 -6.39
N THR A 81 1.74 1.50 -5.97
CA THR A 81 2.07 1.24 -4.56
C THR A 81 3.33 1.96 -4.11
N PHE A 82 4.35 2.05 -4.97
CA PHE A 82 5.59 2.77 -4.66
C PHE A 82 5.37 4.29 -4.56
N ARG A 83 4.39 4.83 -5.29
CA ARG A 83 4.02 6.24 -5.19
C ARG A 83 3.61 6.62 -3.77
N THR A 84 2.96 5.73 -3.02
CA THR A 84 2.64 5.94 -1.60
C THR A 84 3.89 6.04 -0.74
N SER A 85 4.85 5.14 -0.93
CA SER A 85 6.12 5.20 -0.20
C SER A 85 6.90 6.48 -0.50
N GLN A 86 6.96 6.88 -1.78
CA GLN A 86 7.60 8.14 -2.18
C GLN A 86 6.89 9.36 -1.58
N HIS A 87 5.55 9.36 -1.57
CA HIS A 87 4.77 10.44 -0.99
C HIS A 87 5.03 10.59 0.52
N ILE A 88 4.98 9.47 1.27
CA ILE A 88 5.25 9.48 2.70
C ILE A 88 6.69 9.90 2.99
N HIS A 89 7.66 9.45 2.20
CA HIS A 89 9.05 9.92 2.31
C HIS A 89 9.16 11.44 2.11
N ASN A 90 8.46 12.02 1.15
CA ASN A 90 8.48 13.47 0.97
C ASN A 90 7.84 14.22 2.16
N LEU A 91 6.81 13.64 2.79
CA LEU A 91 6.23 14.20 4.01
C LEU A 91 7.23 14.17 5.18
N THR A 92 7.98 13.08 5.36
CA THR A 92 8.99 12.97 6.43
C THR A 92 10.14 13.97 6.22
N LEU A 93 10.62 14.12 4.98
CA LEU A 93 11.64 15.12 4.64
C LEU A 93 11.16 16.55 4.95
N LYS A 94 9.91 16.87 4.59
CA LYS A 94 9.32 18.19 4.82
C LYS A 94 9.12 18.49 6.31
N SER A 95 8.70 17.50 7.11
CA SER A 95 8.38 17.72 8.52
C SER A 95 9.56 17.49 9.47
N GLY A 96 10.62 16.81 9.02
CA GLY A 96 11.71 16.33 9.88
C GLY A 96 11.30 15.22 10.85
N LYS A 97 10.10 14.64 10.70
CA LYS A 97 9.56 13.63 11.63
C LYS A 97 9.63 12.25 10.99
N HIS A 98 10.16 11.29 11.74
CA HIS A 98 10.45 9.94 11.26
C HIS A 98 9.58 8.88 11.93
N LEU A 99 8.96 9.24 13.07
CA LEU A 99 7.89 8.51 13.70
C LEU A 99 6.55 9.10 13.24
N LEU A 100 5.71 8.26 12.66
CA LEU A 100 4.52 8.68 11.93
C LEU A 100 3.23 8.33 12.67
N PRO A 101 2.19 9.18 12.60
CA PRO A 101 0.86 8.85 13.13
C PRO A 101 0.27 7.61 12.48
N MET A 102 -0.60 6.90 13.21
CA MET A 102 -1.26 5.68 12.73
C MET A 102 -2.21 5.87 11.53
N TYR A 103 -2.58 7.10 11.20
CA TYR A 103 -3.59 7.39 10.18
C TYR A 103 -3.10 8.41 9.17
N ILE A 104 -3.44 8.17 7.91
CA ILE A 104 -3.18 9.03 6.77
C ILE A 104 -4.46 9.18 5.94
N ASN A 105 -4.77 10.40 5.55
CA ASN A 105 -6.02 10.69 4.86
C ASN A 105 -5.86 10.43 3.34
N PRO A 106 -6.65 9.52 2.73
CA PRO A 106 -6.58 9.20 1.30
C PRO A 106 -7.01 10.33 0.36
N TYR A 107 -7.85 11.25 0.82
CA TYR A 107 -8.31 12.39 0.01
C TYR A 107 -7.27 13.50 -0.07
N THR A 108 -6.59 13.80 1.04
CA THR A 108 -5.61 14.89 1.13
C THR A 108 -4.16 14.43 1.03
N GLY A 109 -3.89 13.15 1.26
CA GLY A 109 -2.55 12.58 1.38
C GLY A 109 -1.81 13.02 2.65
N GLN A 110 -2.46 13.66 3.62
CA GLN A 110 -1.78 14.16 4.82
C GLN A 110 -1.98 13.22 6.01
N PHE A 111 -0.99 13.19 6.91
CA PHE A 111 -1.14 12.51 8.19
C PHE A 111 -2.19 13.20 9.05
N SER A 112 -3.07 12.40 9.63
CA SER A 112 -4.00 12.87 10.65
C SER A 112 -3.25 13.05 11.97
N LYS A 113 -3.62 14.09 12.73
CA LYS A 113 -3.08 14.25 14.08
C LYS A 113 -3.54 13.07 14.94
N GLY A 114 -2.62 12.44 15.66
CA GLY A 114 -2.99 11.31 16.51
C GLY A 114 -1.80 10.58 17.10
N THR A 115 -2.11 9.43 17.69
CA THR A 115 -1.14 8.56 18.35
C THR A 115 -0.13 7.98 17.36
N ILE A 116 1.11 7.89 17.82
CA ILE A 116 2.18 7.16 17.16
C ILE A 116 2.42 5.87 17.96
N THR A 117 2.51 4.74 17.27
CA THR A 117 2.79 3.44 17.87
C THR A 117 3.66 2.60 16.96
N LEU A 118 4.40 1.66 17.54
CA LEU A 118 5.11 0.60 16.83
C LEU A 118 4.35 -0.74 16.85
N GLY A 119 3.11 -0.74 17.36
CA GLY A 119 2.18 -1.86 17.27
C GLY A 119 1.14 -1.63 16.16
N ALA A 120 -0.08 -2.14 16.40
CA ALA A 120 -1.17 -2.09 15.43
C ALA A 120 -1.33 -0.71 14.76
N ARG A 121 -1.47 -0.73 13.43
CA ARG A 121 -1.62 0.43 12.53
C ARG A 121 -0.33 1.21 12.22
N GLY A 122 0.80 0.88 12.84
CA GLY A 122 2.09 1.55 12.58
C GLY A 122 3.29 0.60 12.42
N ASP A 123 3.22 -0.58 13.02
CA ASP A 123 4.23 -1.65 12.99
C ASP A 123 4.86 -1.90 11.60
N SER A 124 4.09 -2.47 10.68
CA SER A 124 4.62 -3.04 9.44
C SER A 124 5.03 -2.00 8.40
N TYR A 125 4.71 -0.72 8.62
CA TYR A 125 5.32 0.38 7.86
C TYR A 125 6.84 0.35 8.00
N TYR A 126 7.35 0.29 9.24
CA TYR A 126 8.79 0.30 9.50
C TYR A 126 9.45 -1.01 9.02
N GLU A 127 8.75 -2.13 9.13
CA GLU A 127 9.18 -3.42 8.57
C GLU A 127 9.37 -3.33 7.04
N TYR A 128 8.40 -2.75 6.34
CA TYR A 128 8.41 -2.68 4.87
C TYR A 128 9.41 -1.68 4.33
N LEU A 129 9.84 -0.66 5.09
CA LEU A 129 10.97 0.17 4.68
C LEU A 129 12.23 -0.67 4.48
N LEU A 130 12.58 -1.48 5.48
CA LEU A 130 13.76 -2.35 5.41
C LEU A 130 13.59 -3.45 4.35
N LYS A 131 12.44 -4.13 4.34
CA LYS A 131 12.21 -5.23 3.39
C LYS A 131 12.19 -4.74 1.94
N GLN A 132 11.66 -3.54 1.69
CA GLN A 132 11.67 -2.98 0.34
C GLN A 132 13.09 -2.73 -0.16
N TYR A 133 13.93 -2.14 0.70
CA TYR A 133 15.35 -1.95 0.43
C TYR A 133 16.06 -3.27 0.14
N LEU A 134 15.81 -4.32 0.95
CA LEU A 134 16.44 -5.63 0.72
C LEU A 134 15.96 -6.31 -0.57
N GLN A 135 14.67 -6.18 -0.94
CA GLN A 135 14.14 -6.80 -2.16
C GLN A 135 14.61 -6.08 -3.45
N THR A 136 15.09 -4.83 -3.40
CA THR A 136 15.73 -4.18 -4.58
C THR A 136 17.15 -4.64 -4.87
N GLY A 137 17.85 -5.23 -3.89
CA GLY A 137 19.31 -5.39 -3.94
C GLY A 137 20.05 -4.06 -3.80
#